data_AF-A0A521IN06-F1
#
_entry.id   AF-A0A521IN06-F1
#
_cell.length_a   1.000
_cell.length_b   1.000
_cell.length_c   1.000
_cell.angle_alpha   90.00
_cell.angle_beta   90.00
_cell.angle_gamma   90.00
#
_symmetry.space_group_name_H-M   'P 1'
#
loop_
_entity.id
_entity.type
_entity.pdbx_description
1 polymer ?
#
loop_
_entity_poly.entity_id
_entity_poly.type
_entity_poly.pdbx_seq_one_letter_code
_entity_poly.pdbx_strand_id
1 'polypeptide(L)'
;LIFLRRKHNLTQQELAEKINYSDNAISRWERGEATPSVETLALIADYFAVNVADLLDENFPAKNAPKEKGKRVQRIFVILFSVSIVWTFALIGFIYTQMFKISLGNYGENGWLLFVMSVPISCLVLYFYNKLWGNKVYHLIIFSVFWWSIIATIYLHILVLTGVNLWLIFLLGIPFELAQVLWFFIRR
;
A
#
# COMPACT_ATOMS: atom_id res chain seq x y z
N LEU A 1 -15.01 27.49 -0.58
CA LEU A 1 -16.46 27.23 -0.45
C LEU A 1 -16.90 25.85 -0.97
N ILE A 2 -16.69 25.52 -2.26
CA ILE A 2 -17.15 24.25 -2.89
C ILE A 2 -16.80 23.01 -2.05
N PHE A 3 -15.56 22.94 -1.57
CA PHE A 3 -15.07 21.82 -0.76
C PHE A 3 -15.90 21.62 0.52
N LEU A 4 -16.14 22.70 1.29
CA LEU A 4 -16.92 22.65 2.53
C LEU A 4 -18.37 22.25 2.26
N ARG A 5 -19.01 22.85 1.25
CA ARG A 5 -20.38 22.49 0.87
C ARG A 5 -20.52 21.00 0.54
N ARG A 6 -19.61 20.49 -0.31
CA ARG A 6 -19.60 19.06 -0.69
C ARG A 6 -19.28 18.14 0.49
N LYS A 7 -18.39 18.55 1.40
CA LYS A 7 -18.05 17.78 2.61
C LYS A 7 -19.27 17.60 3.53
N HIS A 8 -20.18 18.57 3.55
CA HIS A 8 -21.44 18.50 4.30
C HIS A 8 -22.62 17.91 3.48
N ASN A 9 -22.36 17.39 2.27
CA ASN A 9 -23.37 16.86 1.35
C ASN A 9 -24.52 17.83 1.01
N LEU A 10 -24.24 19.13 0.97
CA LEU A 10 -25.26 20.15 0.68
C LEU A 10 -25.32 20.48 -0.81
N THR A 11 -26.52 20.71 -1.33
CA THR A 11 -26.71 21.35 -2.64
C THR A 11 -26.42 22.86 -2.54
N GLN A 12 -26.27 23.55 -3.68
CA GLN A 12 -26.10 25.01 -3.68
C GLN A 12 -27.33 25.70 -3.09
N GLN A 13 -28.53 25.20 -3.41
CA GLN A 13 -29.80 25.69 -2.87
C GLN A 13 -29.90 25.48 -1.36
N GLU A 14 -29.58 24.27 -0.86
CA GLU A 14 -29.63 23.99 0.57
C GLU A 14 -28.66 24.86 1.37
N LEU A 15 -27.45 25.10 0.85
CA LEU A 15 -26.52 26.02 1.49
C LEU A 15 -27.11 27.44 1.51
N ALA A 16 -27.67 27.89 0.39
CA ALA A 16 -28.27 29.21 0.26
C ALA A 16 -29.40 29.42 1.28
N GLU A 17 -30.30 28.44 1.44
CA GLU A 17 -31.36 28.45 2.45
C GLU A 17 -30.80 28.54 3.88
N LYS A 18 -29.70 27.82 4.17
CA LYS A 18 -29.09 27.79 5.51
C LYS A 18 -28.43 29.11 5.93
N ILE A 19 -27.84 29.83 4.98
CA ILE A 19 -27.20 31.13 5.25
C ILE A 19 -28.09 32.31 4.83
N ASN A 20 -29.35 32.06 4.43
CA ASN A 20 -30.32 33.06 3.99
C ASN A 20 -29.87 33.91 2.79
N TYR A 21 -29.32 33.25 1.76
CA TYR A 21 -28.94 33.82 0.47
C TYR A 21 -29.66 33.12 -0.68
N SER A 22 -29.55 33.67 -1.89
CA SER A 22 -30.01 32.98 -3.11
C SER A 22 -28.99 31.94 -3.57
N ASP A 23 -29.50 30.85 -4.15
CA ASP A 23 -28.71 29.84 -4.84
C ASP A 23 -27.79 30.46 -5.91
N ASN A 24 -28.29 31.47 -6.63
CA ASN A 24 -27.54 32.26 -7.60
C ASN A 24 -26.33 32.97 -6.97
N ALA A 25 -26.45 33.51 -5.75
CA ALA A 25 -25.33 34.12 -5.04
C ALA A 25 -24.24 33.09 -4.72
N ILE A 26 -24.63 31.93 -4.15
CA ILE A 26 -23.70 30.81 -3.89
C ILE A 26 -23.00 30.39 -5.19
N SER A 27 -23.77 30.24 -6.26
CA SER A 27 -23.25 29.80 -7.56
C SER A 27 -22.20 30.76 -8.12
N ARG A 28 -22.44 32.08 -8.02
CA ARG A 28 -21.48 33.11 -8.44
C ARG A 28 -20.22 33.12 -7.57
N TRP A 29 -20.33 32.93 -6.25
CA TRP A 29 -19.17 32.82 -5.37
C TRP A 29 -18.34 31.57 -5.66
N GLU A 30 -18.99 30.43 -5.93
CA GLU A 30 -18.28 29.19 -6.28
C GLU A 30 -17.56 29.29 -7.63
N ARG A 31 -18.07 30.10 -8.58
CA ARG A 31 -17.41 30.37 -9.88
C ARG A 31 -16.40 31.51 -9.86
N GLY A 32 -16.29 32.26 -8.75
CA GLY A 32 -15.43 33.44 -8.67
C GLY A 32 -15.93 34.66 -9.43
N GLU A 33 -17.20 34.66 -9.87
CA GLU A 33 -17.85 35.78 -10.59
C GLU A 33 -18.31 36.90 -9.66
N ALA A 34 -18.30 36.65 -8.36
CA ALA A 34 -18.58 37.62 -7.31
C ALA A 34 -17.82 37.21 -6.05
N THR A 35 -17.42 38.20 -5.25
CA THR A 35 -16.86 37.98 -3.92
C THR A 35 -17.91 38.26 -2.85
N PRO A 36 -18.10 37.36 -1.86
CA PRO A 36 -18.97 37.64 -0.71
C PRO A 36 -18.41 38.80 0.12
N SER A 37 -19.28 39.51 0.85
CA SER A 37 -18.84 40.56 1.78
C SER A 37 -18.12 39.94 2.99
N VAL A 38 -17.42 40.77 3.77
CA VAL A 38 -16.73 40.31 5.00
C VAL A 38 -17.73 39.72 6.01
N GLU A 39 -18.92 40.32 6.13
CA GLU A 39 -20.00 39.81 6.99
C GLU A 39 -20.51 38.45 6.51
N THR A 40 -20.68 38.29 5.18
CA THR A 40 -21.07 37.01 4.59
C THR A 40 -20.01 35.94 4.78
N LEU A 41 -18.73 36.30 4.66
CA LEU A 41 -17.61 35.38 4.92
C LEU A 41 -17.60 34.91 6.38
N ALA A 42 -17.86 35.81 7.34
CA ALA A 42 -17.99 35.45 8.75
C ALA A 42 -19.16 34.47 8.96
N LEU A 43 -20.32 34.75 8.36
CA LEU A 43 -21.49 33.86 8.43
C LEU A 43 -21.22 32.46 7.87
N ILE A 44 -20.53 32.37 6.72
CA ILE A 44 -20.14 31.10 6.12
C ILE A 44 -19.13 30.36 7.02
N ALA A 45 -18.18 31.09 7.59
CA ALA A 45 -17.16 30.54 8.48
C ALA A 45 -17.81 29.95 9.75
N ASP A 46 -18.73 30.68 10.36
CA ASP A 46 -19.51 30.24 11.51
C ASP A 46 -20.36 29.01 11.19
N TYR A 47 -21.05 28.99 10.05
CA TYR A 47 -21.87 27.85 9.62
C TYR A 47 -21.06 26.56 9.46
N PHE A 48 -19.85 26.65 8.89
CA PHE A 48 -18.96 25.51 8.69
C PHE A 48 -18.02 25.25 9.88
N ALA A 49 -18.09 26.07 10.95
CA ALA A 49 -17.19 26.05 12.10
C ALA A 49 -15.69 26.06 11.69
N VAL A 50 -15.34 26.94 10.75
CA VAL A 50 -13.98 27.19 10.27
C VAL A 50 -13.61 28.65 10.49
N ASN A 51 -12.33 29.02 10.33
CA ASN A 51 -11.92 30.42 10.36
C ASN A 51 -12.19 31.09 9.01
N VAL A 52 -12.41 32.40 8.97
CA VAL A 52 -12.51 33.17 7.72
C VAL A 52 -11.24 32.99 6.88
N ALA A 53 -10.08 32.90 7.52
CA ALA A 53 -8.81 32.60 6.86
C ALA A 53 -8.82 31.26 6.09
N ASP A 54 -9.54 30.25 6.58
CA ASP A 54 -9.66 28.93 5.93
C ASP A 54 -10.50 29.00 4.64
N LEU A 55 -11.44 29.94 4.56
CA LEU A 55 -12.23 30.17 3.33
C LEU A 55 -11.40 30.79 2.21
N LEU A 56 -10.31 31.48 2.57
CA LEU A 56 -9.40 32.17 1.66
C LEU A 56 -8.16 31.35 1.30
N ASP A 57 -7.83 30.30 2.08
CA ASP A 57 -6.70 29.41 1.76
C ASP A 57 -7.06 28.46 0.61
N GLU A 58 -6.49 28.70 -0.57
CA GLU A 58 -6.63 27.84 -1.75
C GLU A 58 -6.16 26.40 -1.50
N ASN A 59 -5.25 26.20 -0.54
CA ASN A 59 -4.74 24.88 -0.16
C ASN A 59 -5.60 24.20 0.91
N PHE A 60 -6.62 24.87 1.46
CA PHE A 60 -7.51 24.28 2.46
C PHE A 60 -8.16 22.96 2.02
N PRO A 61 -8.68 22.84 0.77
CA PRO A 61 -9.22 21.58 0.27
C PRO A 61 -8.16 20.47 0.22
N ALA A 62 -6.93 20.79 -0.20
CA ALA A 62 -5.85 19.80 -0.30
C ALA A 62 -5.39 19.29 1.07
N LYS A 63 -5.33 20.17 2.07
CA LYS A 63 -4.98 19.83 3.46
C LYS A 63 -6.07 19.03 4.16
N ASN A 64 -7.34 19.33 3.89
CA ASN A 64 -8.49 18.79 4.62
C ASN A 64 -9.31 17.76 3.85
N ALA A 65 -8.96 17.47 2.59
CA ALA A 65 -9.58 16.41 1.82
C ALA A 65 -9.45 15.08 2.59
N PRO A 66 -10.52 14.29 2.68
CA PRO A 66 -10.43 12.97 3.28
C PRO A 66 -9.40 12.16 2.50
N LYS A 67 -8.30 11.79 3.17
CA LYS A 67 -7.32 10.85 2.60
C LYS A 67 -8.09 9.62 2.14
N GLU A 68 -7.97 9.22 0.87
CA GLU A 68 -8.74 8.14 0.26
C GLU A 68 -8.49 6.78 0.95
N LYS A 69 -9.12 6.55 2.10
CA LYS A 69 -8.99 5.31 2.88
C LYS A 69 -9.50 4.10 2.08
N GLY A 70 -10.53 4.29 1.24
CA GLY A 70 -11.12 3.23 0.42
C GLY A 70 -10.15 2.58 -0.56
N LYS A 71 -9.30 3.37 -1.24
CA LYS A 71 -8.31 2.81 -2.18
C LYS A 71 -7.22 2.02 -1.46
N ARG A 72 -6.86 2.37 -0.22
CA ARG A 72 -5.86 1.62 0.56
C ARG A 72 -6.36 0.23 0.94
N VAL A 73 -7.60 0.13 1.39
CA VAL A 73 -8.22 -1.17 1.75
C VAL A 73 -8.32 -2.07 0.52
N GLN A 74 -8.79 -1.54 -0.61
CA GLN A 74 -8.86 -2.30 -1.87
C GLN A 74 -7.50 -2.84 -2.32
N ARG A 75 -6.44 -2.02 -2.23
CA ARG A 75 -5.07 -2.46 -2.56
C ARG A 75 -4.59 -3.59 -1.65
N ILE A 76 -4.88 -3.52 -0.35
CA ILE A 76 -4.53 -4.58 0.61
C ILE A 76 -5.25 -5.89 0.23
N PHE A 77 -6.54 -5.83 -0.10
CA PHE A 77 -7.28 -7.01 -0.55
C PHE A 77 -6.70 -7.64 -1.81
N VAL A 78 -6.31 -6.83 -2.81
CA VAL A 78 -5.66 -7.33 -4.03
C VAL A 78 -4.34 -8.04 -3.70
N ILE A 79 -3.50 -7.43 -2.86
CA ILE A 79 -2.22 -8.02 -2.44
C ILE A 79 -2.44 -9.35 -1.71
N LEU A 80 -3.37 -9.40 -0.75
CA LEU A 80 -3.69 -10.61 0.01
C LEU A 80 -4.19 -11.73 -0.90
N PHE A 81 -5.06 -11.39 -1.86
CA PHE A 81 -5.57 -12.35 -2.82
C PHE A 81 -4.44 -12.93 -3.70
N SER A 82 -3.55 -12.09 -4.22
CA SER A 82 -2.41 -12.56 -5.02
C SER A 82 -1.45 -13.44 -4.22
N VAL A 83 -1.17 -13.10 -2.96
CA VAL A 83 -0.35 -13.95 -2.09
C VAL A 83 -1.05 -15.29 -1.83
N SER A 84 -2.36 -15.30 -1.56
CA SER A 84 -3.10 -16.56 -1.35
C SER A 84 -3.01 -17.51 -2.55
N ILE A 85 -3.00 -16.97 -3.78
CA ILE A 85 -2.85 -17.80 -4.99
C ILE A 85 -1.51 -18.54 -4.98
N VAL A 86 -0.41 -17.85 -4.65
CA VAL A 86 0.93 -18.47 -4.55
C VAL A 86 0.91 -19.63 -3.55
N TRP A 87 0.30 -19.42 -2.39
CA TRP A 87 0.22 -20.43 -1.33
C TRP A 87 -0.71 -21.60 -1.68
N THR A 88 -1.77 -21.37 -2.44
CA THR A 88 -2.63 -22.45 -2.96
C THR A 88 -1.84 -23.35 -3.91
N PHE A 89 -1.02 -22.80 -4.80
CA PHE A 89 -0.16 -23.62 -5.67
C PHE A 89 0.89 -24.40 -4.87
N ALA A 90 1.46 -23.78 -3.83
CA ALA A 90 2.38 -24.46 -2.92
C ALA A 90 1.70 -25.67 -2.24
N LEU A 91 0.47 -25.48 -1.77
CA LEU A 91 -0.33 -26.52 -1.12
C LEU A 91 -0.65 -27.67 -2.09
N ILE A 92 -1.05 -27.36 -3.32
CA ILE A 92 -1.30 -28.38 -4.36
C ILE A 92 -0.03 -29.19 -4.64
N GLY A 93 1.11 -28.51 -4.81
CA GLY A 93 2.41 -29.17 -4.98
C GLY A 93 2.76 -30.06 -3.78
N PHE A 94 2.52 -29.58 -2.56
CA PHE A 94 2.75 -30.36 -1.35
C PHE A 94 1.88 -31.63 -1.31
N ILE A 95 0.58 -31.51 -1.59
CA ILE A 95 -0.33 -32.67 -1.67
C ILE A 95 0.18 -33.67 -2.71
N TYR A 96 0.64 -33.19 -3.87
CA TYR A 96 1.24 -34.04 -4.90
C TYR A 96 2.48 -34.80 -4.40
N THR A 97 3.40 -34.10 -3.71
CA THR A 97 4.61 -34.74 -3.16
C THR A 97 4.27 -35.82 -2.11
N GLN A 98 3.23 -35.60 -1.32
CA GLN A 98 2.76 -36.58 -0.33
C GLN A 98 2.06 -37.77 -0.97
N MET A 99 1.26 -37.54 -2.01
CA MET A 99 0.53 -38.60 -2.73
C MET A 99 1.47 -39.56 -3.46
N PHE A 100 2.59 -39.05 -4.01
CA PHE A 100 3.58 -39.84 -4.74
C PHE A 100 4.89 -40.02 -3.97
N LYS A 101 4.84 -40.01 -2.63
CA LYS A 101 6.02 -40.09 -1.76
C LYS A 101 6.97 -41.25 -2.13
N ILE A 102 6.40 -42.42 -2.43
CA ILE A 102 7.14 -43.64 -2.78
C ILE A 102 7.90 -43.49 -4.12
N SER A 103 7.34 -42.77 -5.09
CA SER A 103 7.94 -42.56 -6.41
C SER A 103 8.99 -41.44 -6.40
N LEU A 104 8.79 -40.40 -5.57
CA LEU A 104 9.66 -39.22 -5.51
C LEU A 104 10.88 -39.38 -4.57
N GLY A 105 10.94 -40.43 -3.75
CA GLY A 105 12.04 -40.65 -2.81
C GLY A 105 12.26 -39.45 -1.90
N ASN A 106 13.51 -38.97 -1.82
CA ASN A 106 13.91 -37.85 -0.95
C ASN A 106 13.12 -36.55 -1.20
N TYR A 107 12.61 -36.32 -2.42
CA TYR A 107 11.79 -35.14 -2.72
C TYR A 107 10.37 -35.26 -2.13
N GLY A 108 9.84 -36.48 -2.05
CA GLY A 108 8.53 -36.76 -1.45
C GLY A 108 8.56 -36.61 0.07
N GLU A 109 9.66 -37.04 0.71
CA GLU A 109 9.83 -36.88 2.17
C GLU A 109 9.95 -35.41 2.59
N ASN A 110 10.50 -34.58 1.70
CA ASN A 110 10.81 -33.19 1.98
C ASN A 110 9.92 -32.19 1.22
N GLY A 111 8.66 -32.58 0.95
CA GLY A 111 7.69 -31.73 0.25
C GLY A 111 7.45 -30.37 0.91
N TRP A 112 7.73 -30.22 2.20
CA TRP A 112 7.63 -28.96 2.94
C TRP A 112 8.54 -27.85 2.37
N LEU A 113 9.61 -28.20 1.64
CA LEU A 113 10.49 -27.24 0.94
C LEU A 113 9.74 -26.38 -0.09
N LEU A 114 8.59 -26.85 -0.60
CA LEU A 114 7.72 -26.06 -1.49
C LEU A 114 7.16 -24.81 -0.80
N PHE A 115 6.87 -24.89 0.50
CA PHE A 115 6.44 -23.71 1.27
C PHE A 115 7.57 -22.70 1.42
N VAL A 116 8.80 -23.18 1.62
CA VAL A 116 9.99 -22.31 1.68
C VAL A 116 10.19 -21.59 0.34
N MET A 117 10.07 -22.29 -0.80
CA MET A 117 10.15 -21.68 -2.13
C MET A 117 9.02 -20.69 -2.44
N SER A 118 7.90 -20.78 -1.73
CA SER A 118 6.76 -19.87 -1.91
C SER A 118 7.00 -18.50 -1.28
N VAL A 119 7.94 -18.39 -0.32
CA VAL A 119 8.32 -17.13 0.32
C VAL A 119 9.01 -16.15 -0.65
N PRO A 120 10.07 -16.51 -1.40
CA PRO A 120 10.67 -15.59 -2.38
C PRO A 120 9.69 -15.22 -3.49
N ILE A 121 8.82 -16.14 -3.92
CA ILE A 121 7.77 -15.85 -4.92
C ILE A 121 6.77 -14.83 -4.37
N SER A 122 6.33 -14.99 -3.12
CA SER A 122 5.46 -14.02 -2.46
C SER A 122 6.13 -12.65 -2.34
N CYS A 123 7.44 -12.60 -2.07
CA CYS A 123 8.21 -11.36 -2.03
C CYS A 123 8.27 -10.67 -3.40
N LEU A 124 8.38 -11.41 -4.51
CA LEU A 124 8.30 -10.84 -5.87
C LEU A 124 6.94 -10.21 -6.16
N VAL A 125 5.85 -10.86 -5.73
CA VAL A 125 4.49 -10.30 -5.85
C VAL A 125 4.37 -9.00 -5.05
N LEU A 126 4.87 -8.99 -3.81
CA LEU A 126 4.89 -7.78 -2.98
C LEU A 126 5.74 -6.66 -3.60
N TYR A 127 6.88 -7.00 -4.20
CA TYR A 127 7.75 -6.06 -4.89
C TYR A 127 7.04 -5.39 -6.06
N PHE A 128 6.32 -6.17 -6.88
CA PHE A 128 5.54 -5.65 -7.99
C PHE A 128 4.46 -4.65 -7.53
N TYR A 129 3.66 -5.00 -6.53
CA TYR A 129 2.63 -4.09 -6.00
C TYR A 129 3.22 -2.86 -5.31
N ASN A 130 4.36 -3.02 -4.61
CA ASN A 130 5.04 -1.90 -4.00
C ASN A 130 5.63 -0.93 -5.04
N LYS A 131 6.03 -1.41 -6.23
CA LYS A 131 6.43 -0.56 -7.36
C LYS A 131 5.26 0.26 -7.91
N LEU A 132 4.04 -0.29 -7.89
CA LEU A 132 2.84 0.40 -8.41
C LEU A 132 2.28 1.46 -7.45
N TRP A 133 2.22 1.15 -6.15
CA TRP A 133 1.46 1.97 -5.18
C TRP A 133 2.19 2.31 -3.89
N GLY A 134 3.42 1.81 -3.72
CA GLY A 134 4.14 1.85 -2.46
C GLY A 134 5.25 2.89 -2.40
N ASN A 135 6.09 2.77 -1.37
CA ASN A 135 7.14 3.74 -1.04
C ASN A 135 8.53 3.10 -1.16
N LYS A 136 9.56 3.96 -1.31
CA LYS A 136 10.96 3.54 -1.41
C LYS A 136 11.45 2.73 -0.19
N VAL A 137 10.94 3.00 1.02
CA VAL A 137 11.31 2.26 2.24
C VAL A 137 10.81 0.81 2.19
N TYR A 138 9.54 0.60 1.82
CA TYR A 138 8.99 -0.75 1.65
C TYR A 138 9.70 -1.52 0.53
N HIS A 139 10.19 -0.81 -0.49
CA HIS A 139 10.97 -1.41 -1.57
C HIS A 139 12.26 -2.03 -1.05
N LEU A 140 12.98 -1.30 -0.18
CA LEU A 140 14.18 -1.80 0.50
C LEU A 140 13.87 -3.01 1.37
N ILE A 141 12.84 -2.93 2.21
CA ILE A 141 12.48 -4.03 3.12
C ILE A 141 12.12 -5.30 2.33
N ILE A 142 11.27 -5.19 1.30
CA ILE A 142 10.85 -6.34 0.49
C ILE A 142 12.05 -6.96 -0.24
N PHE A 143 12.94 -6.13 -0.80
CA PHE A 143 14.12 -6.62 -1.51
C PHE A 143 15.11 -7.30 -0.55
N SER A 144 15.30 -6.78 0.66
CA SER A 144 16.08 -7.43 1.72
C SER A 144 15.53 -8.82 2.06
N VAL A 145 14.23 -8.89 2.41
CA VAL A 145 13.56 -10.15 2.75
C VAL A 145 13.64 -11.15 1.59
N PHE A 146 13.54 -10.67 0.35
CA PHE A 146 13.67 -11.51 -0.85
C PHE A 146 15.04 -12.21 -0.91
N TRP A 147 16.15 -11.49 -0.72
CA TRP A 147 17.49 -12.09 -0.76
C TRP A 147 17.72 -13.10 0.36
N TRP A 148 17.31 -12.77 1.59
CA TRP A 148 17.39 -13.71 2.70
C TRP A 148 16.53 -14.94 2.47
N SER A 149 15.34 -14.78 1.86
CA SER A 149 14.47 -15.92 1.53
C SER A 149 15.06 -16.82 0.44
N ILE A 150 15.76 -16.26 -0.56
CA ILE A 150 16.48 -17.06 -1.58
C ILE A 150 17.61 -17.84 -0.92
N ILE A 151 18.44 -17.17 -0.12
CA ILE A 151 19.58 -17.81 0.54
C ILE A 151 19.09 -18.94 1.47
N ALA A 152 18.05 -18.68 2.27
CA ALA A 152 17.44 -19.69 3.13
C ALA A 152 16.87 -20.87 2.33
N THR A 153 16.23 -20.60 1.19
CA THR A 153 15.70 -21.64 0.29
C THR A 153 16.82 -22.54 -0.22
N ILE A 154 17.91 -21.95 -0.74
CA ILE A 154 19.06 -22.69 -1.26
C ILE A 154 19.72 -23.50 -0.14
N TYR A 155 19.94 -22.88 1.03
CA TYR A 155 20.52 -23.54 2.19
C TYR A 155 19.73 -24.76 2.63
N LEU A 156 18.41 -24.61 2.83
CA LEU A 156 17.56 -25.72 3.26
C LEU A 156 17.47 -26.82 2.20
N HIS A 157 17.44 -26.46 0.92
CA HIS A 157 17.44 -27.44 -0.16
C HIS A 157 18.71 -28.29 -0.15
N ILE A 158 19.90 -27.65 -0.04
CA ILE A 158 21.18 -28.36 0.02
C ILE A 158 21.27 -29.21 1.30
N LEU A 159 20.95 -28.64 2.45
CA LEU A 159 21.02 -29.33 3.75
C LEU A 159 20.20 -30.62 3.74
N VAL A 160 18.98 -30.54 3.20
CA VAL A 160 18.01 -31.64 3.23
C VAL A 160 18.29 -32.71 2.16
N LEU A 161 18.74 -32.32 0.97
CA LEU A 161 19.02 -33.28 -0.12
C LEU A 161 20.39 -33.92 -0.03
N THR A 162 21.40 -33.17 0.40
CA THR A 162 22.80 -33.63 0.42
C THR A 162 23.33 -33.92 1.81
N GLY A 163 22.63 -33.48 2.86
CA GLY A 163 23.10 -33.59 4.26
C GLY A 163 24.24 -32.63 4.62
N VAL A 164 24.72 -31.82 3.66
CA VAL A 164 25.86 -30.91 3.88
C VAL A 164 25.37 -29.60 4.50
N ASN A 165 25.94 -29.25 5.65
CA ASN A 165 25.63 -27.99 6.32
C ASN A 165 26.50 -26.85 5.78
N LEU A 166 25.95 -26.03 4.87
CA LEU A 166 26.59 -24.86 4.29
C LEU A 166 26.10 -23.54 4.91
N TRP A 167 26.03 -23.46 6.24
CA TRP A 167 25.57 -22.26 6.93
C TRP A 167 26.36 -20.99 6.56
N LEU A 168 27.62 -21.13 6.14
CA LEU A 168 28.45 -20.01 5.68
C LEU A 168 27.88 -19.26 4.46
N ILE A 169 26.94 -19.84 3.69
CA ILE A 169 26.26 -19.13 2.59
C ILE A 169 25.50 -17.90 3.10
N PHE A 170 25.01 -17.89 4.35
CA PHE A 170 24.35 -16.71 4.93
C PHE A 170 25.31 -15.51 5.06
N LEU A 171 26.62 -15.74 5.15
CA LEU A 171 27.60 -14.67 5.18
C LEU A 171 27.63 -13.86 3.87
N LEU A 172 27.23 -14.47 2.74
CA LEU A 172 27.11 -13.78 1.44
C LEU A 172 25.96 -12.76 1.43
N GLY A 173 24.95 -12.94 2.28
CA GLY A 173 23.84 -11.99 2.40
C GLY A 173 24.26 -10.65 3.02
N ILE A 174 25.31 -10.65 3.86
CA ILE A 174 25.73 -9.46 4.62
C ILE A 174 26.32 -8.37 3.69
N PRO A 175 27.30 -8.65 2.80
CA PRO A 175 27.78 -7.64 1.85
C PRO A 175 26.68 -7.13 0.92
N PHE A 176 25.75 -8.01 0.53
CA PHE A 176 24.64 -7.65 -0.34
C PHE A 176 23.67 -6.67 0.34
N GLU A 177 23.28 -6.94 1.58
CA GLU A 177 22.43 -6.05 2.38
C GLU A 177 23.10 -4.69 2.60
N LEU A 178 24.40 -4.68 2.92
CA LEU A 178 25.17 -3.45 3.07
C LEU A 178 25.19 -2.63 1.78
N ALA A 179 25.45 -3.27 0.63
CA ALA A 179 25.44 -2.60 -0.67
C ALA A 179 24.05 -1.99 -0.98
N GLN A 180 22.98 -2.72 -0.68
CA GLN A 180 21.60 -2.26 -0.87
C GLN A 180 21.26 -1.05 0.01
N VAL A 181 21.62 -1.08 1.29
CA VAL A 181 21.38 0.03 2.22
C VAL A 181 22.18 1.27 1.81
N LEU A 182 23.46 1.10 1.44
CA LEU A 182 24.31 2.19 0.95
C LEU A 182 23.70 2.85 -0.30
N TRP A 183 23.26 2.03 -1.26
CA TRP A 183 22.62 2.53 -2.47
C TRP A 183 21.34 3.33 -2.19
N PHE A 184 20.55 2.93 -1.20
CA PHE A 184 19.37 3.67 -0.78
C PHE A 184 19.69 5.05 -0.21
N PHE A 185 20.75 5.18 0.59
CA PHE A 185 21.19 6.47 1.13
C PHE A 185 21.78 7.40 0.07
N ILE A 186 22.52 6.86 -0.90
CA ILE A 186 23.11 7.65 -2.00
C ILE A 186 22.03 8.23 -2.93
N ARG A 187 20.91 7.51 -3.11
CA ARG A 187 19.83 7.90 -4.01
C ARG A 187 18.72 8.73 -3.34
N ARG A 188 18.93 9.12 -2.08
CA ARG A 188 18.04 9.99 -1.30
C ARG A 188 18.42 11.45 -1.52
#